data_AF-A0A7S3M2I7-F1
#
_entry.id   AF-A0A7S3M2I7-F1
#
_cell.length_a   1.000
_cell.length_b   1.000
_cell.length_c   1.000
_cell.angle_alpha   90.00
_cell.angle_beta   90.00
_cell.angle_gamma   90.00
#
_symmetry.space_group_name_H-M   'P 1'
#
loop_
_entity.id
_entity.type
_entity.pdbx_description
1 polymer ?
#
loop_
_entity_poly.entity_id
_entity_poly.type
_entity_poly.pdbx_seq_one_letter_code
_entity_poly.pdbx_strand_id
1 'polypeptide(L)'
;KPNNSLDGVSGRLNKPTVLQAESCRIGLRTIRITPEGILTVNNRPVVIRGANLHEHDPIFGHTITPQLMEADILIMKRHNFNAVRTSHYPQQPWFYELCTVYGLYVIDECNI
;
A
#
# COMPACT_ATOMS: atom_id res chain seq x y z
N LYS A 1 7.96 -60.09 36.05
CA LYS A 1 6.74 -60.67 35.43
C LYS A 1 5.53 -60.20 36.23
N PRO A 2 4.41 -59.86 35.59
CA PRO A 2 4.18 -58.62 34.84
C PRO A 2 3.05 -57.80 35.51
N ASN A 3 2.88 -56.55 35.10
CA ASN A 3 1.55 -55.98 34.82
C ASN A 3 1.76 -54.72 33.98
N ASN A 4 1.57 -54.90 32.67
CA ASN A 4 1.39 -53.85 31.69
C ASN A 4 0.13 -53.04 32.05
N SER A 5 0.28 -51.74 32.28
CA SER A 5 -0.76 -50.78 31.96
C SER A 5 -0.26 -49.98 30.75
N LEU A 6 -0.89 -50.23 29.61
CA LEU A 6 -0.72 -49.44 28.40
C LEU A 6 -1.30 -48.05 28.68
N ASP A 7 -0.46 -47.07 28.95
CA ASP A 7 -0.88 -45.67 28.92
C ASP A 7 -1.14 -45.30 27.46
N GLY A 8 -2.42 -45.33 27.11
CA GLY A 8 -2.91 -45.01 25.79
C GLY A 8 -2.51 -43.59 25.41
N VAL A 9 -1.74 -43.47 24.33
CA VAL A 9 -1.55 -42.22 23.61
C VAL A 9 -2.91 -41.85 23.01
N SER A 10 -3.66 -41.01 23.72
CA SER A 10 -4.80 -40.27 23.17
C SER A 10 -4.47 -38.78 23.20
N GLY A 11 -3.46 -38.41 22.41
CA GLY A 11 -3.24 -37.03 22.06
C GLY A 11 -4.35 -36.60 21.09
N ARG A 12 -5.44 -36.04 21.61
CA ARG A 12 -6.37 -35.27 20.78
C ARG A 12 -5.54 -34.21 20.05
N LEU A 13 -5.51 -34.28 18.72
CA LEU A 13 -4.98 -33.22 17.88
C LEU A 13 -5.68 -31.91 18.31
N ASN A 14 -4.90 -31.01 18.91
CA ASN A 14 -5.37 -29.68 19.30
C ASN A 14 -6.07 -29.04 18.10
N LYS A 15 -7.22 -28.41 18.34
CA LYS A 15 -7.91 -27.61 17.31
C LYS A 15 -6.88 -26.63 16.71
N PRO A 16 -6.90 -26.40 15.39
CA PRO A 16 -5.99 -25.43 14.80
C PRO A 16 -6.27 -24.05 15.41
N THR A 17 -5.30 -23.55 16.17
CA THR A 17 -5.30 -22.21 16.75
C THR A 17 -4.63 -21.27 15.77
N VAL A 18 -5.31 -20.18 15.39
CA VAL A 18 -4.70 -19.13 14.58
C VAL A 18 -3.66 -18.41 15.43
N LEU A 19 -2.41 -18.39 14.98
CA LEU A 19 -1.29 -17.74 15.68
C LEU A 19 -1.16 -16.25 15.29
N GLN A 20 -1.43 -15.93 14.02
CA GLN A 20 -1.32 -14.59 13.46
C GLN A 20 -2.21 -14.48 12.21
N ALA A 21 -2.74 -13.28 11.95
CA ALA A 21 -3.45 -12.95 10.72
C ALA A 21 -3.06 -11.53 10.28
N GLU A 22 -2.73 -11.38 9.01
CA GLU A 22 -2.42 -10.10 8.38
C GLU A 22 -3.45 -9.81 7.28
N SER A 23 -3.62 -8.53 6.95
CA SER A 23 -4.51 -8.12 5.88
C SER A 23 -3.97 -6.91 5.13
N CYS A 24 -4.36 -6.77 3.87
CA CYS A 24 -4.09 -5.59 3.07
C CYS A 24 -5.30 -5.28 2.18
N ARG A 25 -5.40 -4.03 1.72
CA ARG A 25 -6.43 -3.63 0.77
C ARG A 25 -6.04 -4.09 -0.63
N ILE A 26 -6.98 -4.67 -1.37
CA ILE A 26 -6.75 -5.17 -2.73
C ILE A 26 -7.54 -4.31 -3.71
N GLY A 27 -6.83 -3.65 -4.63
CA GLY A 27 -7.41 -2.97 -5.79
C GLY A 27 -7.10 -3.73 -7.07
N LEU A 28 -8.10 -4.35 -7.70
CA LEU A 28 -7.92 -5.10 -8.94
C LEU A 28 -7.69 -4.12 -10.11
N ARG A 29 -6.52 -4.19 -10.74
CA ARG A 29 -6.15 -3.35 -11.87
C ARG A 29 -5.13 -4.02 -12.77
N THR A 30 -5.18 -3.72 -14.06
CA THR A 30 -4.15 -4.09 -15.04
C THR A 30 -3.48 -2.82 -15.53
N ILE A 31 -2.15 -2.80 -15.49
CA ILE A 31 -1.33 -1.69 -16.00
C ILE A 31 -0.49 -2.23 -17.16
N ARG A 32 -0.55 -1.60 -18.32
CA ARG A 32 0.16 -2.05 -19.52
C ARG A 32 0.56 -0.87 -20.39
N ILE A 33 1.72 -0.98 -21.04
CA ILE A 33 2.09 -0.14 -22.18
C ILE A 33 1.76 -0.93 -23.45
N THR A 34 0.98 -0.36 -24.36
CA THR A 34 0.64 -1.01 -25.65
C THR A 34 1.88 -1.06 -26.57
N PRO A 35 1.89 -1.89 -27.63
CA PRO A 35 2.98 -1.88 -28.62
C PRO A 35 3.25 -0.50 -29.24
N GLU A 36 2.24 0.37 -29.28
CA GLU A 36 2.31 1.75 -29.76
C GLU A 36 2.81 2.74 -28.69
N GLY A 37 3.18 2.25 -27.50
CA GLY A 37 3.74 3.06 -26.42
C GLY A 37 2.72 3.74 -25.51
N ILE A 38 1.43 3.34 -25.54
CA ILE A 38 0.38 4.00 -24.76
C ILE A 38 0.25 3.36 -23.38
N LEU A 39 0.38 4.15 -22.31
CA LEU A 39 0.08 3.71 -20.95
C LEU A 39 -1.43 3.54 -20.75
N THR A 40 -1.83 2.34 -20.34
CA THR A 40 -3.21 1.98 -20.08
C THR A 40 -3.41 1.44 -18.66
N VAL A 41 -4.55 1.77 -18.07
CA VAL A 41 -5.05 1.16 -16.84
C VAL A 41 -6.41 0.57 -17.14
N ASN A 42 -6.58 -0.72 -16.87
CA ASN A 42 -7.80 -1.47 -17.21
C ASN A 42 -8.20 -1.32 -18.68
N ASN A 43 -7.21 -1.45 -19.58
CA ASN A 43 -7.33 -1.34 -21.04
C ASN A 43 -7.81 0.03 -21.55
N ARG A 44 -7.76 1.09 -20.73
CA ARG A 44 -8.09 2.46 -21.13
C ARG A 44 -6.85 3.35 -21.06
N PRO A 45 -6.57 4.18 -22.08
CA PRO A 45 -5.49 5.16 -22.01
C PRO A 45 -5.66 6.10 -20.82
N VAL A 46 -4.55 6.43 -20.15
CA VAL A 46 -4.56 7.36 -19.01
C VAL A 46 -3.74 8.59 -19.33
N VAL A 47 -4.32 9.76 -19.04
CA VAL A 47 -3.59 11.03 -19.01
C VAL A 47 -3.16 11.29 -17.57
N ILE A 48 -1.85 11.34 -17.34
CA ILE A 48 -1.27 11.62 -16.02
C ILE A 48 -1.30 13.12 -15.76
N ARG A 49 -2.05 13.52 -14.73
CA ARG A 49 -2.06 14.86 -14.14
C ARG A 49 -1.39 14.75 -12.78
N GLY A 50 -0.06 14.72 -12.82
CA GLY A 50 0.78 14.38 -11.69
C GLY A 50 1.54 15.57 -11.11
N ALA A 51 1.91 15.45 -9.83
CA ALA A 51 2.86 16.32 -9.15
C ALA A 51 3.94 15.47 -8.46
N ASN A 52 5.12 16.06 -8.23
CA ASN A 52 6.15 15.48 -7.37
C ASN A 52 5.87 15.89 -5.92
N LEU A 53 6.01 14.96 -4.99
CA LEU A 53 5.84 15.20 -3.57
C LEU A 53 7.17 14.98 -2.84
N HIS A 54 7.60 16.00 -2.11
CA HIS A 54 8.61 15.89 -1.06
C HIS A 54 7.90 15.98 0.29
N GLU A 55 8.31 15.18 1.27
CA GLU A 55 7.84 15.30 2.65
C GLU A 55 8.37 16.59 3.25
N HIS A 56 7.51 17.60 3.39
CA HIS A 56 7.90 18.87 3.99
C HIS A 56 6.78 19.50 4.83
N ASP A 57 7.10 19.78 6.08
CA ASP A 57 6.33 20.59 7.02
C ASP A 57 7.18 21.83 7.39
N PRO A 58 6.59 23.04 7.40
CA PRO A 58 7.34 24.27 7.64
C PRO A 58 7.88 24.41 9.08
N ILE A 59 7.36 23.62 10.03
CA ILE A 59 7.73 23.64 11.46
C ILE A 59 8.67 22.47 11.77
N PHE A 60 8.34 21.27 11.30
CA PHE A 60 9.02 20.02 11.65
C PHE A 60 9.93 19.45 10.54
N GLY A 61 10.10 20.16 9.43
CA GLY A 61 10.95 19.74 8.32
C GLY A 61 10.41 18.48 7.65
N HIS A 62 11.19 17.39 7.63
CA HIS A 62 10.79 16.14 6.96
C HIS A 62 9.91 15.22 7.83
N THR A 63 9.55 15.64 9.04
CA THR A 63 8.61 14.88 9.88
C THR A 63 7.18 15.29 9.60
N ILE A 64 6.45 14.45 8.86
CA ILE A 64 5.08 14.71 8.39
C ILE A 64 4.08 13.91 9.20
N THR A 65 2.96 14.54 9.55
CA THR A 65 1.84 13.89 10.25
C THR A 65 0.88 13.24 9.24
N PRO A 66 0.16 12.17 9.60
CA PRO A 66 -0.86 11.57 8.73
C PRO A 66 -1.93 12.58 8.26
N GLN A 67 -2.27 13.55 9.11
CA GLN A 67 -3.24 14.60 8.80
C GLN A 67 -2.73 15.54 7.71
N LEU A 68 -1.43 15.87 7.73
CA LEU A 68 -0.83 16.70 6.69
C LEU A 68 -0.77 15.96 5.36
N MET A 69 -0.38 14.67 5.36
CA MET A 69 -0.42 13.83 4.15
C MET A 69 -1.82 13.76 3.54
N GLU A 70 -2.85 13.57 4.38
CA GLU A 70 -4.24 13.54 3.93
C GLU A 70 -4.67 14.91 3.37
N ALA A 71 -4.27 16.01 4.00
CA ALA A 71 -4.53 17.35 3.51
C ALA A 71 -3.92 17.59 2.12
N ASP A 72 -2.67 17.17 1.90
CA ASP A 72 -1.99 17.26 0.60
C ASP A 72 -2.75 16.48 -0.47
N ILE A 73 -3.16 15.24 -0.18
CA ILE A 73 -3.94 14.40 -1.09
C ILE A 73 -5.28 15.08 -1.41
N LEU A 74 -5.99 15.60 -0.41
CA LEU A 74 -7.27 16.27 -0.62
C LEU A 74 -7.13 17.54 -1.49
N ILE A 75 -6.06 18.31 -1.32
CA ILE A 75 -5.74 19.46 -2.17
C ILE A 75 -5.50 18.98 -3.60
N MET A 76 -4.65 17.97 -3.80
CA MET A 76 -4.41 17.39 -5.13
C MET A 76 -5.72 16.97 -5.83
N LYS A 77 -6.59 16.27 -5.11
CA LYS A 77 -7.90 15.83 -5.64
C LYS A 77 -8.81 17.00 -5.99
N ARG A 78 -8.88 18.04 -5.14
CA ARG A 78 -9.66 19.26 -5.42
C ARG A 78 -9.16 20.01 -6.66
N HIS A 79 -7.88 19.89 -6.98
CA HIS A 79 -7.25 20.50 -8.14
C HIS A 79 -7.10 19.54 -9.34
N ASN A 80 -7.89 18.47 -9.39
CA ASN A 80 -7.97 17.53 -10.52
C ASN A 80 -6.67 16.76 -10.83
N PHE A 81 -5.74 16.68 -9.87
CA PHE A 81 -4.61 15.76 -9.97
C PHE A 81 -5.09 14.31 -9.78
N ASN A 82 -4.45 13.40 -10.51
CA ASN A 82 -4.73 11.96 -10.44
C ASN A 82 -3.49 11.12 -10.15
N ALA A 83 -2.31 11.74 -10.05
CA ALA A 83 -1.06 11.02 -9.83
C ALA A 83 -0.10 11.81 -8.93
N VAL A 84 0.81 11.07 -8.31
CA VAL A 84 1.89 11.60 -7.47
C VAL A 84 3.16 10.77 -7.67
N ARG A 85 4.32 11.44 -7.69
CA ARG A 85 5.64 10.81 -7.70
C ARG A 85 6.35 11.09 -6.39
N THR A 86 6.93 10.06 -5.76
CA THR A 86 7.59 10.15 -4.45
C THR A 86 9.04 10.63 -4.57
N SER A 87 9.24 11.86 -5.01
CA SER A 87 10.58 12.43 -5.23
C SER A 87 11.32 12.64 -3.90
N HIS A 88 12.48 12.03 -3.64
CA HIS A 88 13.23 11.03 -4.41
C HIS A 88 13.53 9.79 -3.55
N TYR A 89 12.51 9.34 -2.82
CA TYR A 89 12.59 8.25 -1.85
C TYR A 89 11.20 7.67 -1.57
N PRO A 90 11.12 6.42 -1.06
CA PRO A 90 9.87 5.86 -0.57
C PRO A 90 9.29 6.71 0.56
N GLN A 91 7.97 6.88 0.55
CA GLN A 91 7.22 7.65 1.54
C GLN A 91 6.88 6.81 2.77
N GLN A 92 6.30 7.42 3.79
CA GLN A 92 5.76 6.66 4.94
C GLN A 92 4.64 5.69 4.49
N PRO A 93 4.51 4.49 5.09
CA PRO A 93 3.49 3.50 4.69
C PRO A 93 2.05 4.04 4.62
N TRP A 94 1.70 4.96 5.53
CA TRP A 94 0.38 5.61 5.57
C TRP A 94 0.03 6.36 4.29
N PHE A 95 1.02 6.94 3.60
CA PHE A 95 0.82 7.64 2.33
C PHE A 95 0.21 6.73 1.25
N TYR A 96 0.70 5.49 1.13
CA TYR A 96 0.21 4.53 0.15
C TYR A 96 -1.20 4.03 0.47
N GLU A 97 -1.54 3.88 1.76
CA GLU A 97 -2.90 3.58 2.21
C GLU A 97 -3.86 4.72 1.85
N LEU A 98 -3.47 5.97 2.07
CA LEU A 98 -4.26 7.14 1.69
C LEU A 98 -4.43 7.23 0.16
N CYS A 99 -3.36 7.00 -0.62
CA CYS A 99 -3.45 6.94 -2.09
C CYS A 99 -4.41 5.83 -2.58
N THR A 100 -4.44 4.71 -1.87
CA THR A 100 -5.39 3.61 -2.14
C THR A 100 -6.84 4.03 -1.85
N VAL A 101 -7.09 4.71 -0.73
CA VAL A 101 -8.43 5.16 -0.33
C VAL A 101 -8.95 6.30 -1.21
N TYR A 102 -8.12 7.31 -1.49
CA TYR A 102 -8.51 8.50 -2.23
C TYR A 102 -8.37 8.37 -3.76
N GLY A 103 -7.67 7.34 -4.23
CA GLY A 103 -7.45 7.05 -5.64
C GLY A 103 -6.46 8.02 -6.30
N LEU A 104 -5.18 7.73 -6.16
CA LEU A 104 -4.08 8.36 -6.89
C LEU A 104 -3.19 7.29 -7.53
N TYR A 105 -2.70 7.54 -8.74
CA TYR A 105 -1.61 6.77 -9.32
C TYR A 105 -0.29 7.18 -8.66
N VAL A 106 0.45 6.22 -8.11
CA VAL A 106 1.72 6.48 -7.42
C VAL A 106 2.87 5.99 -8.28
N ILE A 107 3.86 6.86 -8.50
CA ILE A 107 5.19 6.49 -8.98
C ILE A 107 6.09 6.42 -7.76
N ASP A 108 6.36 5.21 -7.29
CA ASP A 108 7.21 4.94 -6.13
C ASP A 108 8.69 4.94 -6.57
N GLU A 109 9.46 5.87 -6.04
CA GLU A 109 10.85 6.13 -6.42
C GLU A 109 11.81 5.64 -5.33
N CYS A 110 12.81 4.86 -5.73
CA CYS A 110 13.83 4.34 -4.82
C CYS A 110 14.75 5.46 -4.33
N ASN A 111 15.25 5.32 -3.11
CA ASN A 111 16.31 6.18 -2.57
C ASN A 111 17.67 5.63 -3.03
N ILE A 112 18.33 6.33 -3.97
CA ILE A 112 19.60 5.92 -4.60
C ILE A 112 20.79 6.74 -4.10
#